data_AF-A0A7I8EVH4-F1
#
_entry.id   AF-A0A7I8EVH4-F1
#
_cell.length_a   1.000
_cell.length_b   1.000
_cell.length_c   1.000
_cell.angle_alpha   90.00
_cell.angle_beta   90.00
_cell.angle_gamma   90.00
#
_symmetry.space_group_name_H-M   'P 1'
#
loop_
_entity.id
_entity.type
_entity.pdbx_description
1 polymer ?
#
loop_
_entity_poly.entity_id
_entity_poly.type
_entity_poly.pdbx_seq_one_letter_code
_entity_poly.pdbx_strand_id
1 'polypeptide(L)'
;MFELQDIIQGNHESLSIHGSLSGVKDLTFHSAQHDGRQCGQYDLFVAISGARVDGHSFIPAIAHVGVAAALCTTLSEDVPNGFLLLL
;
A
#
# COMPACT_ATOMS: atom_id res chain seq x y z
N MET A 1 -4.89 4.05 -13.39
CA MET A 1 -5.84 4.27 -12.29
C MET A 1 -6.68 3.02 -12.11
N PHE A 2 -6.85 2.58 -10.87
CA PHE A 2 -7.62 1.39 -10.47
C PHE A 2 -8.07 1.58 -9.01
N GLU A 3 -9.01 0.78 -8.52
CA GLU A 3 -9.60 0.92 -7.19
C GLU A 3 -9.16 -0.21 -6.24
N LEU A 4 -9.33 0.00 -4.94
CA LEU A 4 -9.16 -1.06 -3.94
C LEU A 4 -10.06 -2.27 -4.24
N GLN A 5 -11.26 -2.04 -4.78
CA GLN A 5 -12.18 -3.10 -5.19
C GLN A 5 -11.57 -4.00 -6.29
N ASP A 6 -10.82 -3.43 -7.23
CA ASP A 6 -10.15 -4.18 -8.30
C ASP A 6 -9.08 -5.12 -7.71
N ILE A 7 -8.35 -4.65 -6.68
CA ILE A 7 -7.35 -5.46 -5.98
C ILE A 7 -8.04 -6.60 -5.21
N ILE A 8 -9.10 -6.29 -4.45
CA ILE A 8 -9.86 -7.31 -3.70
C ILE A 8 -10.42 -8.36 -4.66
N GLN A 9 -11.03 -7.93 -5.76
CA GLN A 9 -11.61 -8.83 -6.76
C GLN A 9 -10.56 -9.70 -7.44
N GLY A 10 -9.37 -9.15 -7.73
CA GLY A 10 -8.27 -9.89 -8.33
C GLY A 10 -7.56 -10.88 -7.40
N ASN A 11 -7.65 -10.68 -6.08
CA ASN A 11 -6.93 -11.47 -5.07
C ASN A 11 -7.85 -12.33 -4.17
N HIS A 12 -9.18 -12.26 -4.38
CA HIS A 12 -10.19 -13.07 -3.71
C HIS A 12 -9.93 -13.24 -2.19
N GLU A 13 -9.87 -14.49 -1.69
CA GLU A 13 -9.79 -14.83 -0.27
C GLU A 13 -8.36 -14.74 0.29
N SER A 14 -7.39 -14.40 -0.55
CA SER A 14 -5.97 -14.38 -0.18
C SER A 14 -5.46 -13.01 0.27
N LEU A 15 -6.32 -11.97 0.25
CA LEU A 15 -5.95 -10.61 0.63
C LEU A 15 -6.46 -10.25 2.03
N SER A 16 -5.54 -9.86 2.91
CA SER A 16 -5.82 -9.34 4.24
C SER A 16 -5.52 -7.85 4.32
N ILE A 17 -6.54 -7.05 4.62
CA ILE A 17 -6.40 -5.59 4.75
C ILE A 17 -6.24 -5.23 6.22
N HIS A 18 -5.15 -4.56 6.56
CA HIS A 18 -4.87 -4.05 7.89
C HIS A 18 -4.85 -2.52 7.88
N GLY A 19 -5.54 -1.91 8.85
CA GLY A 19 -5.67 -0.46 8.96
C GLY A 19 -7.12 -0.03 9.21
N SER A 20 -7.33 1.28 9.38
CA SER A 20 -8.67 1.83 9.57
C SER A 20 -9.33 2.14 8.23
N LEU A 21 -10.41 1.43 7.91
CA LEU A 21 -11.23 1.64 6.71
C LEU A 21 -12.26 2.78 6.85
N SER A 22 -12.27 3.52 7.97
CA SER A 22 -13.23 4.60 8.20
C SER A 22 -13.08 5.72 7.18
N GLY A 23 -13.85 5.63 6.09
CA GLY A 23 -13.85 6.58 4.96
C GLY A 23 -13.23 6.07 3.66
N VAL A 24 -12.74 4.82 3.62
CA VAL A 24 -11.88 4.30 2.53
C VAL A 24 -12.64 3.44 1.51
N LYS A 25 -13.98 3.57 1.45
CA LYS A 25 -14.83 2.68 0.64
C LYS A 25 -14.60 2.84 -0.88
N ASP A 26 -14.08 3.98 -1.29
CA ASP A 26 -13.81 4.35 -2.68
C ASP A 26 -12.35 4.79 -2.86
N LEU A 27 -11.40 3.99 -2.35
CA LEU A 27 -9.98 4.28 -2.52
C LEU A 27 -9.53 4.01 -3.95
N THR A 28 -9.21 5.08 -4.67
CA THR A 28 -8.65 5.03 -6.02
C THR A 28 -7.14 5.22 -5.98
N PHE A 29 -6.43 4.34 -6.67
CA PHE A 29 -5.00 4.43 -6.89
C PHE A 29 -4.71 5.01 -8.26
N HIS A 30 -3.85 6.04 -8.31
CA HIS A 30 -3.41 6.62 -9.58
C HIS A 30 -2.53 5.64 -10.36
N SER A 31 -1.51 5.12 -9.70
CA SER A 31 -0.58 4.11 -10.20
C SER A 31 -0.09 3.17 -9.09
N ALA A 32 0.58 2.08 -9.47
CA ALA A 32 1.29 1.20 -8.56
C ALA A 32 2.80 1.36 -8.77
N GLN A 33 3.55 1.58 -7.69
CA GLN A 33 4.98 1.85 -7.74
C GLN A 33 5.71 0.95 -6.75
N HIS A 34 6.77 0.28 -7.20
CA HIS A 34 7.69 -0.46 -6.32
C HIS A 34 8.93 0.36 -5.92
N ASP A 35 9.20 1.47 -6.62
CA ASP A 35 10.26 2.40 -6.30
C ASP A 35 9.65 3.57 -5.52
N GLY A 36 9.95 3.65 -4.23
CA GLY A 36 9.45 4.70 -3.36
C GLY A 36 9.77 6.12 -3.82
N ARG A 37 10.79 6.29 -4.68
CA ARG A 37 11.15 7.60 -5.26
C ARG A 37 10.17 8.05 -6.34
N GLN A 38 9.40 7.12 -6.91
CA GLN A 38 8.39 7.39 -7.94
C GLN A 38 6.98 7.48 -7.36
N CYS A 39 6.80 7.09 -6.09
CA CYS A 39 5.53 7.20 -5.40
C CYS A 39 5.07 8.66 -5.30
N GLY A 40 3.89 8.92 -5.85
CA GLY A 40 3.16 10.16 -5.69
C GLY A 40 1.96 10.03 -4.77
N GLN A 41 1.25 11.15 -4.63
CA GLN A 41 0.00 11.19 -3.88
C GLN A 41 -1.02 10.22 -4.50
N TYR A 42 -1.68 9.45 -3.64
CA TYR A 42 -2.68 8.43 -4.01
C TYR A 42 -2.16 7.25 -4.85
N ASP A 43 -0.85 7.05 -4.92
CA ASP A 43 -0.33 5.80 -5.48
C ASP A 43 -0.47 4.63 -4.50
N LEU A 44 -0.36 3.42 -5.03
CA LEU A 44 -0.13 2.19 -4.28
C LEU A 44 1.38 1.91 -4.26
N PHE A 45 1.98 1.80 -3.08
CA PHE A 45 3.35 1.29 -2.97
C PHE A 45 3.36 -0.23 -2.96
N VAL A 46 4.24 -0.87 -3.72
CA VAL A 46 4.39 -2.33 -3.76
C VAL A 46 5.74 -2.70 -3.13
N ALA A 47 5.69 -3.12 -1.86
CA ALA A 47 6.85 -3.51 -1.09
C ALA A 47 7.32 -4.92 -1.49
N ILE A 48 8.36 -4.97 -2.32
CA ILE A 48 8.99 -6.22 -2.77
C ILE A 48 10.32 -6.40 -2.02
N SER A 49 10.54 -7.59 -1.46
CA SER A 49 11.86 -7.95 -0.92
C SER A 49 12.82 -8.26 -2.07
N GLY A 50 13.77 -7.36 -2.32
CA GLY A 50 14.75 -7.49 -3.39
C GLY A 50 16.07 -8.09 -2.91
N ALA A 51 16.94 -8.50 -3.85
CA ALA A 51 18.23 -9.10 -3.52
C ALA A 51 19.21 -8.16 -2.80
N ARG A 52 19.03 -6.83 -2.93
CA ARG A 52 19.91 -5.81 -2.33
C ARG A 52 19.24 -5.03 -1.21
N VAL A 53 17.93 -4.82 -1.33
CA VAL A 53 17.16 -3.96 -0.44
C VAL A 53 15.77 -4.56 -0.29
N ASP A 54 15.27 -4.54 0.95
CA ASP A 54 13.90 -4.92 1.24
C ASP A 54 12.97 -3.71 1.14
N GLY A 55 12.02 -3.73 0.21
CA GLY A 55 11.05 -2.66 0.00
C GLY A 55 10.20 -2.34 1.23
N HIS A 56 9.99 -3.31 2.13
CA HIS A 56 9.20 -3.12 3.36
C HIS A 56 9.79 -2.05 4.28
N SER A 57 11.12 -1.91 4.26
CA SER A 57 11.82 -0.89 5.05
C SER A 57 11.44 0.55 4.67
N PHE A 58 10.85 0.76 3.49
CA PHE A 58 10.42 2.08 3.03
C PHE A 58 8.96 2.41 3.36
N ILE A 59 8.16 1.44 3.82
CA ILE A 59 6.73 1.66 4.12
C ILE A 59 6.53 2.83 5.09
N PRO A 60 7.27 2.95 6.22
CA PRO A 60 7.09 4.08 7.13
C PRO A 60 7.34 5.42 6.46
N ALA A 61 8.43 5.55 5.70
CA ALA A 61 8.76 6.80 5.02
C ALA A 61 7.71 7.18 3.96
N ILE A 62 7.22 6.19 3.21
CA ILE A 62 6.28 6.39 2.10
C ILE A 62 4.87 6.70 2.61
N ALA A 63 4.45 6.06 3.70
CA ALA A 63 3.13 6.30 4.30
C ALA A 63 2.95 7.76 4.75
N HIS A 64 4.04 8.47 5.06
CA HIS A 64 4.02 9.87 5.49
C HIS A 64 4.06 10.89 4.33
N VAL A 65 4.24 10.47 3.07
CA VAL A 65 4.32 11.37 1.90
C VAL A 65 3.07 11.34 1.01
N GLY A 66 1.95 10.81 1.50
CA GLY A 66 0.64 10.90 0.84
C GLY A 66 0.29 9.75 -0.11
N VAL A 67 1.04 8.66 -0.05
CA VAL A 67 0.66 7.37 -0.67
C VAL A 67 -0.58 6.83 0.01
N ALA A 68 -1.47 6.21 -0.77
CA ALA A 68 -2.78 5.75 -0.30
C ALA A 68 -2.71 4.44 0.51
N ALA A 69 -1.85 3.51 0.09
CA ALA A 69 -1.68 2.21 0.73
C ALA A 69 -0.34 1.57 0.35
N ALA A 70 0.04 0.50 1.05
CA ALA A 70 1.12 -0.39 0.65
C ALA A 70 0.63 -1.84 0.47
N LEU A 71 1.00 -2.48 -0.62
CA LEU A 71 0.95 -3.92 -0.82
C LEU A 71 2.25 -4.53 -0.31
N CYS A 72 2.17 -5.44 0.64
CA CYS A 72 3.32 -5.94 1.40
C CYS A 72 3.05 -7.33 1.96
N THR A 73 4.07 -8.07 2.38
CA THR A 73 3.91 -9.38 3.03
C THR A 73 4.17 -9.35 4.54
N THR A 74 4.54 -8.18 5.07
CA THR A 74 4.86 -7.96 6.48
C THR A 74 4.18 -6.70 6.96
N LEU A 75 3.60 -6.74 8.17
CA LEU A 75 3.03 -5.56 8.81
C LEU A 75 4.12 -4.52 9.12
N SER A 76 3.74 -3.25 9.04
CA SER A 76 4.55 -2.11 9.46
C SER A 76 3.84 -1.39 10.60
N GLU A 77 4.56 -1.17 11.70
CA GLU A 77 3.98 -0.55 12.92
C GLU A 77 3.98 0.98 12.86
N ASP A 78 4.84 1.57 12.03
CA ASP A 78 5.05 3.02 11.92
C ASP A 78 4.36 3.59 10.68
N VAL A 79 3.02 3.56 10.69
CA VAL A 79 2.20 4.13 9.62
C VAL A 79 1.09 5.03 10.20
N PRO A 80 0.68 6.10 9.50
CA PRO A 80 -0.40 6.98 9.96
C PRO A 80 -1.74 6.25 10.10
N ASN A 81 -2.59 6.76 11.00
CA ASN A 81 -3.98 6.32 11.10
C ASN A 81 -4.70 6.52 9.75
N GLY A 82 -5.28 5.45 9.22
CA GLY A 82 -5.97 5.45 7.92
C GLY A 82 -5.10 5.00 6.75
N PHE A 83 -3.80 4.76 6.95
CA PHE A 83 -2.98 4.08 5.96
C PHE A 83 -3.32 2.59 5.95
N LEU A 84 -3.49 2.02 4.75
CA LEU A 84 -3.81 0.61 4.58
C LEU A 84 -2.57 -0.21 4.21
N LEU A 85 -2.42 -1.34 4.89
CA LEU A 85 -1.49 -2.40 4.54
C LEU A 85 -2.30 -3.55 3.94
N LEU A 86 -2.00 -3.89 2.70
CA LEU A 86 -2.61 -4.99 1.95
C LEU A 86 -1.63 -6.16 1.99
N LEU A 87 -2.03 -7.30 2.55
CA LEU A 87 -1.20 -8.51 2.75
C LEU A 87 -1.75 -9.73 2.01
#